data_AF-A0A2E1I0T0-F1
#
_entry.id   AF-A0A2E1I0T0-F1
#
_cell.length_a   1.000
_cell.length_b   1.000
_cell.length_c   1.000
_cell.angle_alpha   90.00
_cell.angle_beta   90.00
_cell.angle_gamma   90.00
#
_symmetry.space_group_name_H-M   'P 1'
#
loop_
_entity.id
_entity.type
_entity.pdbx_description
1 polymer ?
#
loop_
_entity_poly.entity_id
_entity_poly.type
_entity_poly.pdbx_seq_one_letter_code
_entity_poly.pdbx_strand_id
1 'polypeptide(L)'
;MKKIVLILLLFFVVSCNSSFEKLKSIDQLEGRWESKKDIMKIDTDKMTISYNKDSMTLILSSRPYDRSKITVSSGSVMYFDAHVYINNNGSTIRIDEIHSGKSQVYKKIQ
;
A
#
# COMPACT_ATOMS: atom_id res chain seq x y z
N MET A 1 44.58 -1.28 14.22
CA MET A 1 43.18 -0.82 14.41
C MET A 1 42.47 -0.51 13.07
N LYS A 2 42.64 -1.35 12.02
CA LYS A 2 42.00 -1.13 10.71
C LYS A 2 40.98 -2.22 10.32
N LYS A 3 40.91 -3.32 11.08
CA LYS A 3 40.04 -4.48 10.77
C LYS A 3 38.63 -4.38 11.36
N ILE A 4 38.42 -3.54 12.38
CA ILE A 4 37.09 -3.37 13.02
C ILE A 4 36.17 -2.51 12.14
N VAL A 5 36.72 -1.58 11.36
CA VAL A 5 35.95 -0.69 10.47
C VAL A 5 35.24 -1.46 9.35
N LEU A 6 35.81 -2.59 8.91
CA LEU A 6 35.24 -3.39 7.81
C LEU A 6 34.00 -4.18 8.24
N ILE A 7 33.89 -4.55 9.52
CA ILE A 7 32.75 -5.34 10.04
C ILE A 7 31.51 -4.44 10.21
N LEU A 8 31.70 -3.15 10.47
CA LEU A 8 30.60 -2.20 10.64
C LEU A 8 29.88 -1.83 9.32
N LEU A 9 30.56 -1.94 8.17
CA LEU A 9 29.95 -1.68 6.86
C LEU A 9 29.01 -2.80 6.37
N LEU A 10 29.19 -4.04 6.87
CA LEU A 10 28.37 -5.18 6.45
C LEU A 10 26.97 -5.22 7.10
N PHE A 11 26.74 -4.47 8.18
CA PHE A 11 25.42 -4.38 8.81
C PHE A 11 24.43 -3.46 8.07
N PHE A 12 24.88 -2.65 7.11
CA PHE A 12 24.01 -1.72 6.38
C PHE A 12 23.32 -2.32 5.14
N VAL A 13 23.63 -3.56 4.75
CA VAL A 13 23.07 -4.18 3.53
C VAL A 13 21.94 -5.18 3.78
N VAL A 14 21.55 -5.44 5.04
CA VAL A 14 20.51 -6.45 5.37
C VAL A 14 19.10 -5.85 5.48
N SER A 15 18.94 -4.53 5.45
CA SER A 15 17.66 -3.88 5.74
C SER A 15 16.96 -3.27 4.52
N CYS A 16 16.78 -4.01 3.41
CA CYS A 16 15.80 -3.59 2.40
C CYS A 16 15.33 -4.72 1.48
N ASN A 17 14.85 -5.83 2.05
CA ASN A 17 14.03 -6.78 1.29
C ASN A 17 12.77 -7.07 2.11
N SER A 18 11.89 -6.08 2.23
CA SER A 18 10.55 -6.34 2.77
C SER A 18 9.78 -7.14 1.72
N SER A 19 9.63 -8.44 1.97
CA SER A 19 8.75 -9.29 1.17
C SER A 19 7.33 -8.73 1.22
N PHE A 20 6.70 -8.62 0.05
CA PHE A 20 5.29 -8.28 -0.07
C PHE A 20 4.48 -9.56 -0.17
N GLU A 21 3.44 -9.66 0.64
CA GLU A 21 2.44 -10.73 0.58
C GLU A 21 1.09 -10.17 0.11
N LYS A 22 0.26 -11.00 -0.50
CA LYS A 22 -1.13 -10.63 -0.79
C LYS A 22 -1.87 -10.30 0.51
N LEU A 23 -2.76 -9.31 0.47
CA LEU A 23 -3.65 -9.04 1.59
C LEU A 23 -4.49 -10.28 1.95
N LYS A 24 -4.59 -10.53 3.26
CA LYS A 24 -5.44 -11.59 3.84
C LYS A 24 -6.80 -11.03 4.26
N SER A 25 -6.84 -9.77 4.70
CA SER A 25 -8.08 -9.01 4.96
C SER A 25 -7.96 -7.59 4.41
N ILE A 26 -9.09 -6.98 4.05
CA ILE A 26 -9.16 -5.58 3.65
C ILE A 26 -8.83 -4.66 4.83
N ASP A 27 -9.15 -5.06 6.06
CA ASP A 27 -8.90 -4.29 7.30
C ASP A 27 -7.41 -3.99 7.52
N GLN A 28 -6.52 -4.77 6.91
CA GLN A 28 -5.08 -4.52 6.94
C GLN A 28 -4.71 -3.20 6.25
N LEU A 29 -5.58 -2.66 5.39
CA LEU A 29 -5.41 -1.39 4.72
C LEU A 29 -5.86 -0.19 5.55
N GLU A 30 -6.49 -0.38 6.70
CA GLU A 30 -6.98 0.73 7.52
C GLU A 30 -5.85 1.71 7.87
N GLY A 31 -6.12 3.00 7.64
CA GLY A 31 -5.25 4.09 8.06
C GLY A 31 -4.75 4.98 6.92
N ARG A 32 -3.63 5.65 7.18
CA ARG A 32 -3.04 6.67 6.32
C ARG A 32 -1.73 6.16 5.72
N TRP A 33 -1.55 6.44 4.44
CA TRP A 33 -0.53 5.86 3.60
C TRP A 33 0.12 6.96 2.76
N GLU A 34 1.42 7.15 2.91
CA GLU A 34 2.19 8.17 2.20
C GLU A 34 3.03 7.56 1.09
N SER A 35 3.01 8.20 -0.06
CA SER A 35 3.95 7.96 -1.14
C SER A 35 4.70 9.26 -1.48
N LYS A 36 5.62 9.21 -2.44
CA LYS A 36 6.27 10.42 -2.96
C LYS A 36 5.31 11.41 -3.66
N LYS A 37 4.12 10.95 -4.06
CA LYS A 37 3.18 11.75 -4.87
C LYS A 37 2.01 12.32 -4.06
N ASP A 38 1.60 11.60 -3.02
CA ASP A 38 0.33 11.83 -2.34
C ASP A 38 0.27 11.14 -0.97
N ILE A 39 -0.73 11.57 -0.20
CA ILE A 39 -1.18 10.88 1.01
C ILE A 39 -2.58 10.33 0.69
N MET A 40 -2.72 9.03 0.92
CA MET A 40 -3.94 8.26 0.77
C MET A 40 -4.46 7.88 2.15
N LYS A 41 -5.76 8.06 2.38
CA LYS A 41 -6.45 7.58 3.57
C LYS A 41 -7.46 6.52 3.16
N ILE A 42 -7.41 5.39 3.84
CA ILE A 42 -8.35 4.27 3.68
C ILE A 42 -9.11 4.11 5.01
N ASP A 43 -10.43 4.08 4.91
CA ASP A 43 -11.36 3.78 6.01
C ASP A 43 -12.12 2.50 5.59
N THR A 44 -11.75 1.37 6.18
CA THR A 44 -12.27 0.05 5.82
C THR A 44 -13.66 -0.20 6.41
N ASP A 45 -14.01 0.48 7.49
CA ASP A 45 -15.37 0.43 8.06
C ASP A 45 -16.38 1.10 7.13
N LYS A 46 -16.02 2.25 6.57
CA LYS A 46 -16.84 2.98 5.58
C LYS A 46 -16.62 2.49 4.16
N MET A 47 -15.63 1.61 3.93
CA MET A 47 -15.22 1.14 2.60
C MET A 47 -14.93 2.32 1.66
N THR A 48 -14.07 3.24 2.12
CA THR A 48 -13.68 4.45 1.36
C THR A 48 -12.18 4.62 1.25
N ILE A 49 -11.78 5.30 0.18
CA ILE A 49 -10.40 5.72 -0.10
C ILE A 49 -10.41 7.19 -0.53
N SER A 50 -9.48 7.99 -0.01
CA SER A 50 -9.37 9.41 -0.36
C SER A 50 -7.91 9.81 -0.52
N TYR A 51 -7.65 10.75 -1.42
CA TYR A 51 -6.34 11.29 -1.69
C TYR A 51 -6.32 12.76 -1.28
N ASN A 52 -5.34 13.16 -0.46
CA ASN A 52 -5.27 14.53 0.08
C ASN A 52 -5.29 15.62 -1.01
N LYS A 53 -4.72 15.33 -2.18
CA LYS A 53 -4.63 16.30 -3.27
C LYS A 53 -5.99 16.62 -3.90
N ASP A 54 -6.88 15.63 -3.96
CA ASP A 54 -8.10 15.71 -4.75
C ASP A 54 -9.34 15.93 -3.88
N SER A 55 -9.22 15.81 -2.54
CA SER A 55 -10.31 15.95 -1.54
C SER A 55 -11.56 15.09 -1.82
N MET A 56 -11.47 14.18 -2.78
CA MET A 56 -12.56 13.32 -3.22
C MET A 56 -12.51 12.02 -2.44
N THR A 57 -13.65 11.67 -1.85
CA THR A 57 -13.85 10.36 -1.22
C THR A 57 -14.40 9.41 -2.27
N LEU A 58 -13.67 8.33 -2.51
CA LEU A 58 -14.00 7.27 -3.45
C LEU A 58 -14.45 6.03 -2.68
N ILE A 59 -15.27 5.22 -3.34
CA ILE A 59 -15.74 3.94 -2.84
C ILE A 59 -14.61 2.92 -3.04
N LEU A 60 -14.30 2.17 -1.99
CA LEU A 60 -13.40 1.03 -2.00
C LEU A 60 -14.24 -0.24 -1.95
N SER A 61 -13.98 -1.18 -2.84
CA SER A 61 -14.57 -2.52 -2.77
C SER A 61 -13.51 -3.59 -2.91
N SER A 62 -13.72 -4.74 -2.28
CA SER A 62 -12.84 -5.91 -2.36
C SER A 62 -13.64 -7.15 -2.75
N ARG A 63 -12.99 -8.10 -3.43
CA ARG A 63 -13.67 -9.34 -3.82
C ARG A 63 -13.72 -10.32 -2.62
N PRO A 64 -14.86 -10.99 -2.37
CA PRO A 64 -14.97 -11.93 -1.24
C PRO A 64 -13.92 -13.04 -1.23
N TYR A 65 -13.57 -13.55 -2.42
CA TYR A 65 -12.64 -14.65 -2.64
C TYR A 65 -11.20 -14.21 -2.97
N ASP A 66 -10.99 -12.92 -3.21
CA ASP A 66 -9.66 -12.34 -3.45
C ASP A 66 -9.59 -10.96 -2.81
N ARG A 67 -9.27 -10.95 -1.51
CA ARG A 67 -9.17 -9.73 -0.71
C ARG A 67 -8.01 -8.83 -1.15
N SER A 68 -7.06 -9.37 -1.90
CA SER A 68 -5.97 -8.59 -2.50
C SER A 68 -6.41 -7.80 -3.73
N LYS A 69 -7.53 -8.18 -4.37
CA LYS A 69 -8.07 -7.45 -5.51
C LYS A 69 -9.12 -6.43 -5.05
N ILE A 70 -8.83 -5.16 -5.29
CA ILE A 70 -9.70 -4.03 -4.97
C ILE A 70 -10.19 -3.32 -6.24
N THR A 71 -11.33 -2.65 -6.13
CA THR A 71 -11.88 -1.73 -7.12
C THR A 71 -12.17 -0.40 -6.45
N VAL A 72 -11.75 0.70 -7.08
CA VAL A 72 -11.99 2.08 -6.63
C VAL A 72 -12.92 2.78 -7.61
N SER A 73 -14.00 3.38 -7.09
CA SER A 73 -15.05 4.00 -7.90
C SER A 73 -15.68 5.24 -7.27
N SER A 74 -16.45 6.01 -8.05
CA SER A 74 -17.36 7.06 -7.58
C SER A 74 -18.69 6.94 -8.32
N GLY A 75 -19.75 6.56 -7.62
CA GLY A 75 -21.04 6.22 -8.24
C GLY A 75 -20.87 5.13 -9.31
N SER A 76 -21.30 5.41 -10.54
CA SER A 76 -21.17 4.49 -11.68
C SER A 76 -19.82 4.56 -12.40
N VAL A 77 -18.89 5.42 -11.96
CA VAL A 77 -17.59 5.62 -12.60
C VAL A 77 -16.52 4.78 -11.88
N MET A 78 -15.93 3.83 -12.59
CA MET A 78 -14.77 3.08 -12.11
C MET A 78 -13.48 3.87 -12.39
N TYR A 79 -12.64 4.04 -11.37
CA TYR A 79 -11.34 4.69 -11.50
C TYR A 79 -10.26 3.67 -11.84
N PHE A 80 -10.11 2.62 -11.01
CA PHE A 80 -9.16 1.55 -11.27
C PHE A 80 -9.51 0.26 -10.52
N ASP A 81 -8.98 -0.84 -11.05
CA ASP A 81 -8.82 -2.10 -10.35
C ASP A 81 -7.34 -2.29 -9.99
N ALA A 82 -7.04 -2.85 -8.82
CA ALA A 82 -5.68 -3.10 -8.41
C ALA A 82 -5.52 -4.41 -7.61
N HIS A 83 -4.32 -4.99 -7.67
CA HIS A 83 -3.85 -5.94 -6.67
C HIS A 83 -3.07 -5.19 -5.59
N VAL A 84 -3.35 -5.51 -4.34
CA VAL A 84 -2.73 -4.88 -3.19
C VAL A 84 -1.99 -5.91 -2.37
N TYR A 85 -0.78 -5.52 -2.00
CA TYR A 85 0.14 -6.32 -1.21
C TYR A 85 0.55 -5.53 0.02
N ILE A 86 0.85 -6.23 1.10
CA ILE A 86 1.34 -5.65 2.35
C ILE A 86 2.61 -6.37 2.77
N ASN A 87 3.53 -5.64 3.40
CA ASN A 87 4.70 -6.26 3.99
C ASN A 87 4.36 -6.93 5.34
N ASN A 88 5.27 -7.77 5.83
CA ASN A 88 5.02 -8.63 7.00
C ASN A 88 4.69 -7.87 8.28
N ASN A 89 5.17 -6.63 8.46
CA ASN A 89 4.92 -5.82 9.65
C ASN A 89 3.79 -4.78 9.47
N GLY A 90 3.09 -4.78 8.32
CA GLY A 90 1.98 -3.88 8.05
C GLY A 90 2.37 -2.41 7.85
N SER A 91 3.66 -2.11 7.71
CA SER A 91 4.16 -0.73 7.60
C SER A 91 4.21 -0.21 6.16
N THR A 92 4.14 -1.07 5.16
CA THR A 92 4.12 -0.65 3.75
C THR A 92 3.16 -1.49 2.93
N ILE A 93 2.46 -0.84 2.02
CA ILE A 93 1.63 -1.49 1.00
C ILE A 93 2.15 -1.17 -0.39
N ARG A 94 1.86 -2.06 -1.34
CA ARG A 94 2.07 -1.86 -2.76
C ARG A 94 0.75 -2.06 -3.48
N ILE A 95 0.37 -1.10 -4.32
CA ILE A 95 -0.82 -1.12 -5.15
C ILE A 95 -0.37 -1.22 -6.60
N ASP A 96 -0.78 -2.31 -7.27
CA ASP A 96 -0.50 -2.60 -8.67
C ASP A 96 -1.81 -2.51 -9.47
N GLU A 97 -2.00 -1.41 -10.21
CA GLU A 97 -3.19 -1.19 -11.05
C GLU A 97 -3.20 -2.16 -12.24
N ILE A 98 -4.31 -2.87 -12.43
CA ILE A 98 -4.44 -3.97 -13.40
C ILE A 98 -4.38 -3.48 -14.84
N HIS A 99 -5.12 -2.41 -15.16
CA HIS A 99 -5.28 -1.97 -16.56
C HIS A 99 -4.20 -0.98 -16.99
N SER A 100 -3.70 -0.15 -16.08
CA SER A 100 -2.68 0.87 -16.40
C SER A 100 -1.25 0.35 -16.25
N GLY A 101 -1.05 -0.77 -15.54
CA GLY A 101 0.28 -1.30 -15.20
C GLY A 101 1.05 -0.45 -14.19
N LYS A 102 0.45 0.59 -13.61
CA LYS A 102 1.09 1.43 -12.61
C LYS A 102 1.27 0.64 -11.31
N SER A 103 2.46 0.73 -10.73
CA SER A 103 2.78 0.18 -9.41
C SER A 103 3.27 1.29 -8.50
N GLN A 104 2.72 1.36 -7.29
CA GLN A 104 3.08 2.38 -6.32
C GLN A 104 3.16 1.79 -4.91
N VAL A 105 4.22 2.17 -4.20
CA VAL A 105 4.46 1.77 -2.82
C VAL A 105 4.10 2.94 -1.90
N TYR A 106 3.37 2.62 -0.84
CA TYR A 106 3.00 3.55 0.22
C TYR A 106 3.53 3.06 1.56
N LYS A 107 3.93 4.00 2.43
CA LYS A 107 4.32 3.76 3.81
C LYS A 107 3.21 4.19 4.74
N LYS A 108 2.93 3.41 5.78
CA LYS A 108 1.94 3.76 6.79
C LYS A 108 2.45 4.95 7.60
N ILE A 109 1.59 5.94 7.82
CA ILE A 109 1.86 7.11 8.67
C ILE A 109 0.83 7.14 9.81
N GLN A 110 1.22 7.73 10.95
CA GLN A 110 0.35 7.91 12.12
C GLN A 110 -0.78 8.92 11.86
#